data_AF-A0A3C1Y9E1-F1
#
_entry.id   AF-A0A3C1Y9E1-F1
#
_cell.length_a   1.000
_cell.length_b   1.000
_cell.length_c   1.000
_cell.angle_alpha   90.00
_cell.angle_beta   90.00
_cell.angle_gamma   90.00
#
_symmetry.space_group_name_H-M   'P 1'
#
loop_
_entity.id
_entity.type
_entity.pdbx_description
1 polymer ?
#
loop_
_entity_poly.entity_id
_entity_poly.type
_entity_poly.pdbx_seq_one_letter_code
_entity_poly.pdbx_strand_id
1 'polypeptide(L)'
;MRSLLYIVILLTVTACSYSSPHPKVLDEAESMMQSNPSLALNKLNSVDVSEFRDSATMARWALLYSEAMVANRLSAPSDTIVNIAVDYYRQQNLTDQYQKASRLKELVLSSADADALATALYLQKEKEFFLYRERTRRQMYMFVAIFILLIAAGAVVWMRQRLKLQSLRNEALMAEASGFKSQIEASRSDVSRLEMKLHGLLDKRFSLIDSLCQTYYESQGTKSERKAIVDKVKSQIESARTDSFPEMEQAVNDCRDNILEKIKVSYPGIRHEDYMLLVFVASGLSTRTICLLLGESADVIYKRKSRLKSRLKESAEALNPDVMAIF
;
A
#
# COMPACT_ATOMS: atom_id res chain seq x y z
N MET A 1 -0.47 -5.33 -18.08
CA MET A 1 -1.93 -5.52 -18.30
C MET A 1 -2.30 -5.56 -19.78
N ARG A 2 -1.75 -4.68 -20.63
CA ARG A 2 -2.03 -4.68 -22.09
C ARG A 2 -1.59 -5.96 -22.82
N SER A 3 -0.43 -6.53 -22.50
CA SER A 3 0.05 -7.77 -23.16
C SER A 3 -0.81 -9.00 -22.91
N LEU A 4 -1.48 -9.09 -21.75
CA LEU A 4 -2.40 -10.21 -21.44
C LEU A 4 -3.69 -10.10 -22.26
N LEU A 5 -4.22 -8.89 -22.44
CA LEU A 5 -5.37 -8.65 -23.33
C LEU A 5 -5.05 -9.04 -24.77
N TYR A 6 -3.85 -8.72 -25.28
CA TYR A 6 -3.47 -9.09 -26.64
C TYR A 6 -3.33 -10.60 -26.83
N ILE A 7 -2.85 -11.35 -25.84
CA ILE A 7 -2.77 -12.83 -25.91
C ILE A 7 -4.18 -13.45 -25.92
N VAL A 8 -5.12 -12.92 -25.13
CA VAL A 8 -6.51 -13.40 -25.13
C VAL A 8 -7.19 -13.10 -26.47
N ILE A 9 -6.98 -11.90 -27.03
CA ILE A 9 -7.53 -11.53 -28.35
C ILE A 9 -6.91 -12.38 -29.47
N LEU A 10 -5.61 -12.70 -29.39
CA LEU A 10 -4.95 -13.56 -30.38
C LEU A 10 -5.50 -14.99 -30.35
N LEU A 11 -5.82 -15.52 -29.16
CA LEU A 11 -6.40 -16.86 -28.97
C LEU A 11 -7.88 -16.95 -29.41
N THR A 12 -8.65 -15.88 -29.33
CA THR A 12 -10.03 -15.86 -29.84
C THR A 12 -10.10 -15.72 -31.35
N VAL A 13 -9.15 -14.99 -31.96
CA VAL A 13 -9.10 -14.81 -33.41
C VAL A 13 -8.65 -16.08 -34.15
N THR A 14 -7.78 -16.91 -33.56
CA THR A 14 -7.39 -18.20 -34.17
C THR A 14 -8.46 -19.29 -34.04
N ALA A 15 -9.46 -19.11 -33.18
CA ALA A 15 -10.59 -20.03 -33.02
C ALA A 15 -11.72 -19.80 -34.05
N CYS A 16 -11.73 -18.65 -34.72
CA CYS A 16 -12.71 -18.34 -35.75
C CYS A 16 -12.12 -18.48 -37.16
N SER A 17 -12.96 -18.98 -38.07
CA SER A 17 -12.83 -18.92 -39.54
C SER A 17 -11.82 -19.83 -40.25
N TYR A 18 -12.21 -21.09 -40.43
CA TYR A 18 -12.10 -21.73 -41.75
C TYR A 18 -13.43 -22.46 -42.02
N SER A 19 -14.26 -21.92 -42.91
CA SER A 19 -15.58 -22.48 -43.24
C SER A 19 -15.41 -23.77 -44.03
N SER A 20 -15.93 -24.89 -43.51
CA SER A 20 -15.88 -26.19 -44.20
C SER A 20 -16.81 -26.21 -45.44
N PRO A 21 -16.48 -26.97 -46.51
CA PRO A 21 -17.20 -26.98 -47.79
C PRO A 21 -18.55 -27.74 -47.79
N HIS A 22 -19.02 -28.23 -46.64
CA HIS A 22 -20.20 -29.10 -46.51
C HIS A 22 -21.58 -28.50 -46.86
N PRO A 23 -21.82 -27.17 -46.85
CA PRO A 23 -23.14 -26.61 -47.20
C PRO A 23 -23.63 -27.01 -48.60
N LYS A 24 -22.73 -27.08 -49.58
CA LYS A 24 -23.07 -27.39 -50.98
C LYS A 24 -23.62 -28.80 -51.17
N VAL A 25 -23.11 -29.77 -50.42
CA VAL A 25 -23.56 -31.16 -50.53
C VAL A 25 -24.99 -31.34 -50.02
N LEU A 26 -25.38 -30.57 -49.00
CA LEU A 26 -26.74 -30.58 -48.47
C LEU A 26 -27.73 -29.92 -49.44
N ASP A 27 -27.33 -28.81 -50.08
CA ASP A 27 -28.15 -28.13 -51.10
C ASP A 27 -28.42 -29.06 -52.30
N GLU A 28 -27.39 -29.78 -52.76
CA GLU A 28 -27.52 -30.77 -53.82
C GLU A 28 -28.49 -31.91 -53.42
N ALA A 29 -28.32 -32.48 -52.22
CA ALA A 29 -29.20 -33.54 -51.72
C ALA A 29 -30.66 -33.09 -51.59
N GLU A 30 -30.89 -31.88 -51.10
CA GLU A 30 -32.24 -31.29 -50.97
C GLU A 30 -32.91 -31.11 -52.34
N SER A 31 -32.17 -30.62 -53.35
CA SER A 31 -32.71 -30.43 -54.70
C SER A 31 -33.15 -31.74 -55.37
N MET A 32 -32.48 -32.85 -55.05
CA MET A 32 -32.76 -34.17 -55.61
C MET A 32 -33.83 -34.95 -54.84
N MET A 33 -34.29 -34.43 -53.69
CA MET A 33 -35.20 -35.13 -52.79
C MET A 33 -36.54 -35.52 -53.44
N GLN A 34 -37.07 -34.67 -54.33
CA GLN A 34 -38.34 -34.92 -55.02
C GLN A 34 -38.17 -35.78 -56.29
N SER A 35 -37.07 -35.59 -57.02
CA SER A 35 -36.83 -36.25 -58.31
C SER A 35 -36.19 -37.63 -58.18
N ASN A 36 -35.28 -37.81 -57.21
CA ASN A 36 -34.56 -39.06 -56.98
C ASN A 36 -34.14 -39.21 -55.50
N PRO A 37 -35.06 -39.69 -54.63
CA PRO A 37 -34.81 -39.82 -53.20
C PRO A 37 -33.64 -40.74 -52.82
N SER A 38 -33.38 -41.79 -53.61
CA SER A 38 -32.33 -42.78 -53.28
C SER A 38 -30.94 -42.19 -53.51
N LEU A 39 -30.77 -41.40 -54.58
CA LEU A 39 -29.54 -40.66 -54.84
C LEU A 39 -29.32 -39.58 -53.77
N ALA A 40 -30.37 -38.86 -53.38
CA ALA A 40 -30.31 -37.89 -52.28
C ALA A 40 -29.82 -38.55 -50.97
N LEU A 41 -30.37 -39.72 -50.62
CA LEU A 41 -29.93 -40.48 -49.44
C LEU A 41 -28.47 -40.93 -49.55
N ASN A 42 -28.03 -41.42 -50.71
CA ASN A 42 -26.64 -41.82 -50.92
C ASN A 42 -25.67 -40.63 -50.77
N LYS A 43 -26.05 -39.46 -51.29
CA LYS A 43 -25.28 -38.23 -51.13
C LYS A 43 -25.17 -37.82 -49.66
N LEU A 44 -26.26 -37.92 -48.89
CA LEU A 44 -26.26 -37.63 -47.45
C LEU A 44 -25.43 -38.66 -46.65
N ASN A 45 -25.42 -39.93 -47.07
CA ASN A 45 -24.57 -40.98 -46.50
C ASN A 45 -23.07 -40.74 -46.75
N SER A 46 -22.71 -40.09 -47.86
CA SER A 46 -21.31 -39.76 -48.18
C SER A 46 -20.70 -38.65 -47.31
N VAL A 47 -21.52 -37.90 -46.57
CA VAL A 47 -21.06 -36.78 -45.74
C VAL A 47 -20.56 -37.28 -44.39
N ASP A 48 -19.32 -36.93 -44.02
CA ASP A 48 -18.81 -37.17 -42.66
C ASP A 48 -19.39 -36.12 -41.70
N VAL A 49 -20.34 -36.52 -40.87
CA VAL A 49 -21.01 -35.60 -39.93
C VAL A 49 -20.15 -35.32 -38.70
N SER A 50 -19.10 -36.12 -38.45
CA SER A 50 -18.20 -35.93 -37.31
C SER A 50 -17.34 -34.66 -37.43
N GLU A 51 -17.16 -34.17 -38.66
CA GLU A 51 -16.37 -32.98 -38.99
C GLU A 51 -17.16 -31.66 -39.01
N PHE A 52 -18.47 -31.73 -38.79
CA PHE A 52 -19.29 -30.53 -38.73
C PHE A 52 -18.80 -29.59 -37.61
N ARG A 53 -18.84 -28.27 -37.88
CA ARG A 53 -18.38 -27.24 -36.94
C ARG A 53 -19.52 -26.60 -36.15
N ASP A 54 -20.72 -26.63 -36.70
CA ASP A 54 -21.89 -25.94 -36.19
C ASP A 54 -23.10 -26.87 -36.07
N SER A 55 -23.89 -26.63 -35.03
CA SER A 55 -25.11 -27.39 -34.77
C SER A 55 -26.21 -27.13 -35.80
N ALA A 56 -26.17 -26.00 -36.52
CA ALA A 56 -27.14 -25.66 -37.56
C ALA A 56 -27.01 -26.58 -38.77
N THR A 57 -25.79 -26.76 -39.29
CA THR A 57 -25.50 -27.69 -40.39
C THR A 57 -25.83 -29.12 -40.01
N MET A 58 -25.51 -29.54 -38.78
CA MET A 58 -25.89 -30.86 -38.27
C MET A 58 -27.41 -31.07 -38.24
N ALA A 59 -28.17 -30.08 -37.75
CA ALA A 59 -29.63 -30.15 -37.70
C ALA A 59 -30.26 -30.14 -39.10
N ARG A 60 -29.70 -29.38 -40.05
CA ARG A 60 -30.12 -29.38 -41.45
C ARG A 60 -29.87 -30.73 -42.11
N TRP A 61 -28.67 -31.29 -41.95
CA TRP A 61 -28.36 -32.63 -42.44
C TRP A 61 -29.30 -33.68 -41.84
N ALA A 62 -29.55 -33.64 -40.53
CA ALA A 62 -30.42 -34.59 -39.84
C ALA A 62 -31.88 -34.53 -40.34
N LEU A 63 -32.38 -33.33 -40.65
CA LEU A 63 -33.70 -33.13 -41.23
C LEU A 63 -33.79 -33.75 -42.64
N LEU A 64 -32.84 -33.42 -43.51
CA LEU A 64 -32.78 -33.94 -44.88
C LEU A 64 -32.57 -35.46 -44.90
N TYR A 65 -31.77 -35.99 -43.98
CA TYR A 65 -31.54 -37.42 -43.84
C TYR A 65 -32.82 -38.16 -43.47
N SER A 66 -33.58 -37.62 -42.51
CA SER A 66 -34.86 -38.18 -42.08
C SER A 66 -35.91 -38.08 -43.19
N GLU A 67 -35.94 -36.99 -43.94
CA GLU A 67 -36.80 -36.81 -45.11
C GLU A 67 -36.48 -37.81 -46.23
N ALA A 68 -35.20 -38.03 -46.52
CA ALA A 68 -34.76 -39.01 -47.50
C ALA A 68 -35.14 -40.44 -47.09
N MET A 69 -35.03 -40.79 -45.80
CA MET A 69 -35.46 -42.11 -45.31
C MET A 69 -36.96 -42.34 -45.53
N VAL A 70 -37.82 -41.38 -45.18
CA VAL A 70 -39.26 -41.48 -45.42
C VAL A 70 -39.57 -41.59 -46.91
N ALA A 71 -38.93 -40.76 -47.75
CA ALA A 71 -39.15 -40.76 -49.19
C ALA A 71 -38.74 -42.08 -49.87
N ASN A 72 -37.74 -42.79 -49.32
CA ASN A 72 -37.34 -44.13 -49.75
C ASN A 72 -38.10 -45.26 -49.02
N ARG A 73 -39.07 -44.94 -48.15
CA ARG A 73 -39.85 -45.89 -47.34
C ARG A 73 -39.00 -46.77 -46.41
N LEU A 74 -37.87 -46.24 -45.94
CA LEU A 74 -36.95 -46.93 -45.03
C LEU A 74 -37.30 -46.64 -43.58
N SER A 75 -37.22 -47.67 -42.74
CA SER A 75 -37.37 -47.55 -41.28
C SER A 75 -36.05 -47.19 -40.60
N ALA A 76 -36.05 -46.29 -39.61
CA ALA A 76 -34.86 -46.06 -38.78
C ALA A 76 -34.87 -46.95 -37.53
N PRO A 77 -33.70 -47.47 -37.12
CA PRO A 77 -33.57 -48.29 -35.91
C PRO A 77 -33.72 -47.49 -34.61
N SER A 78 -33.54 -46.17 -34.65
CA SER A 78 -33.66 -45.27 -33.49
C SER A 78 -34.19 -43.90 -33.93
N ASP A 79 -34.57 -43.07 -32.97
CA ASP A 79 -34.97 -41.68 -33.21
C ASP A 79 -33.82 -40.68 -33.04
N THR A 80 -32.57 -41.17 -32.87
CA THR A 80 -31.41 -40.34 -32.56
C THR A 80 -31.17 -39.24 -33.58
N ILE A 81 -31.14 -39.56 -34.88
CA ILE A 81 -30.81 -38.58 -35.93
C ILE A 81 -31.92 -37.53 -36.06
N VAL A 82 -33.18 -37.95 -36.17
CA VAL A 82 -34.29 -37.01 -36.32
C VAL A 82 -34.44 -36.10 -35.10
N ASN A 83 -34.13 -36.59 -33.89
CA ASN A 83 -34.14 -35.77 -32.68
C ASN A 83 -33.12 -34.63 -32.73
N ILE A 84 -32.01 -34.76 -33.46
CA ILE A 84 -31.04 -33.66 -33.63
C ILE A 84 -31.72 -32.46 -34.29
N ALA A 85 -32.49 -32.70 -35.35
CA ALA A 85 -33.26 -31.65 -36.02
C ALA A 85 -34.39 -31.12 -35.12
N VAL A 86 -35.17 -32.00 -34.49
CA VAL A 86 -36.27 -31.63 -33.60
C VAL A 86 -35.79 -30.71 -32.47
N ASP A 87 -34.73 -31.11 -31.76
CA ASP A 87 -34.22 -30.37 -30.61
C ASP A 87 -33.62 -29.03 -31.04
N TYR A 88 -32.87 -29.00 -32.14
CA TYR A 88 -32.28 -27.76 -32.65
C TYR A 88 -33.36 -26.75 -33.09
N TYR A 89 -34.30 -27.16 -33.94
CA TYR A 89 -35.34 -26.25 -34.44
C TYR A 89 -36.32 -25.82 -33.34
N ARG A 90 -36.55 -26.67 -32.33
CA ARG A 90 -37.27 -26.28 -31.11
C ARG A 90 -36.53 -25.18 -30.35
N GLN A 91 -35.24 -25.34 -30.10
CA GLN A 91 -34.43 -24.36 -29.37
C GLN A 91 -34.28 -23.03 -30.11
N GLN A 92 -34.19 -23.07 -31.44
CA GLN A 92 -34.10 -21.87 -32.29
C GLN A 92 -35.48 -21.23 -32.59
N ASN A 93 -36.58 -21.78 -32.05
CA ASN A 93 -37.96 -21.31 -32.29
C ASN A 93 -38.37 -21.29 -33.78
N LEU A 94 -37.88 -22.24 -34.57
CA LEU A 94 -38.20 -22.38 -35.99
C LEU A 94 -39.37 -23.35 -36.18
N THR A 95 -40.59 -22.84 -36.00
CA THR A 95 -41.83 -23.63 -35.88
C THR A 95 -42.10 -24.56 -37.06
N ASP A 96 -41.95 -24.08 -38.31
CA ASP A 96 -42.25 -24.87 -39.50
C ASP A 96 -41.33 -26.09 -39.63
N GLN A 97 -40.02 -25.86 -39.43
CA GLN A 97 -39.00 -26.90 -39.50
C GLN A 97 -39.10 -27.87 -38.32
N TYR A 98 -39.45 -27.36 -37.13
CA TYR A 98 -39.75 -28.18 -35.96
C TYR A 98 -40.96 -29.11 -36.21
N GLN A 99 -42.06 -28.59 -36.77
CA GLN A 99 -43.23 -29.37 -37.11
C GLN A 99 -42.91 -30.42 -38.19
N LYS A 100 -42.13 -30.03 -39.21
CA LYS A 100 -41.65 -30.95 -40.26
C LYS A 100 -40.82 -32.09 -39.63
N ALA A 101 -39.84 -31.76 -38.80
CA ALA A 101 -38.99 -32.75 -38.12
C ALA A 101 -39.80 -33.68 -37.20
N SER A 102 -40.78 -33.13 -36.47
CA SER A 102 -41.64 -33.91 -35.57
C SER A 102 -42.52 -34.90 -36.34
N ARG A 103 -43.08 -34.49 -37.48
CA ARG A 103 -43.84 -35.39 -38.37
C ARG A 103 -42.93 -36.47 -38.96
N LEU A 104 -41.74 -36.10 -39.42
CA LEU A 104 -40.76 -37.05 -39.96
C LEU A 104 -40.37 -38.10 -38.91
N LYS A 105 -40.21 -37.70 -37.64
CA LYS A 105 -39.93 -38.63 -36.54
C LYS A 105 -40.96 -39.76 -36.46
N GLU A 106 -42.25 -39.42 -36.48
CA GLU A 106 -43.33 -40.40 -36.44
C GLU A 106 -43.33 -41.34 -37.67
N LEU A 107 -43.06 -40.79 -38.86
CA LEU A 107 -43.08 -41.53 -40.13
C LEU A 107 -41.88 -42.47 -40.29
N VAL A 108 -40.68 -42.04 -39.88
CA VAL A 108 -39.46 -42.84 -39.99
C VAL A 108 -39.52 -44.07 -39.07
N LEU A 109 -40.15 -43.96 -37.90
CA LEU A 109 -40.31 -45.06 -36.94
C LEU A 109 -41.43 -46.05 -37.32
N SER A 110 -42.45 -45.59 -38.05
CA SER A 110 -43.62 -46.41 -38.44
C SER A 110 -43.50 -47.09 -39.80
N SER A 111 -42.44 -46.80 -40.55
CA SER A 111 -42.19 -47.40 -41.87
C SER A 111 -41.87 -48.90 -41.75
N ALA A 112 -42.49 -49.71 -42.61
CA ALA A 112 -42.56 -51.17 -42.48
C ALA A 112 -41.40 -51.97 -43.10
N ASP A 113 -40.49 -51.31 -43.83
CA ASP A 113 -39.39 -51.98 -44.54
C ASP A 113 -38.06 -51.78 -43.80
N ALA A 114 -37.61 -52.85 -43.14
CA ALA A 114 -36.36 -52.88 -42.40
C ALA A 114 -35.25 -53.45 -43.28
N ASP A 115 -34.63 -52.57 -44.08
CA ASP A 115 -33.43 -52.92 -44.85
C ASP A 115 -32.20 -52.98 -43.93
N ALA A 116 -31.49 -54.10 -43.96
CA ALA A 116 -30.28 -54.33 -43.18
C ALA A 116 -29.15 -53.36 -43.58
N LEU A 117 -29.04 -53.01 -44.87
CA LEU A 117 -28.02 -52.07 -45.35
C LEU A 117 -28.33 -50.65 -44.85
N ALA A 118 -29.57 -50.17 -45.01
CA ALA A 118 -30.01 -48.88 -44.48
C ALA A 118 -29.81 -48.77 -42.96
N THR A 119 -30.09 -49.85 -42.22
CA THR A 119 -29.87 -49.91 -40.76
C THR A 119 -28.39 -49.77 -40.41
N ALA A 120 -27.49 -50.45 -41.12
CA ALA A 120 -26.06 -50.36 -40.89
C ALA A 120 -25.50 -48.94 -41.17
N LEU A 121 -25.92 -48.32 -42.29
CA LEU A 121 -25.53 -46.95 -42.63
C LEU A 121 -26.06 -45.93 -41.61
N TYR A 122 -27.30 -46.11 -41.14
CA TYR A 122 -27.87 -45.29 -40.08
C TYR A 122 -27.02 -45.36 -38.80
N LEU A 123 -26.71 -46.58 -38.33
CA LEU A 123 -25.90 -46.77 -37.12
C LEU A 123 -24.48 -46.22 -37.28
N GLN A 124 -23.91 -46.25 -38.48
CA GLN A 124 -22.65 -45.58 -38.76
C GLN A 124 -22.76 -44.08 -38.55
N LYS A 125 -23.81 -43.43 -39.08
CA LYS A 125 -24.01 -41.98 -38.89
C LYS A 125 -24.32 -41.59 -37.45
N GLU A 126 -25.00 -42.45 -36.72
CA GLU A 126 -25.21 -42.25 -35.28
C GLU A 126 -23.87 -42.22 -34.51
N LYS A 127 -22.93 -43.11 -34.85
CA LYS A 127 -21.57 -43.10 -34.28
C LYS A 127 -20.79 -41.84 -34.64
N GLU A 128 -20.84 -41.40 -35.90
CA GLU A 128 -20.22 -40.15 -36.35
C GLU A 128 -20.78 -38.93 -35.57
N PHE A 129 -22.09 -38.90 -35.31
CA PHE A 129 -22.72 -37.87 -34.48
C PHE A 129 -22.23 -37.91 -33.02
N PHE A 130 -22.07 -39.09 -32.42
CA PHE A 130 -21.52 -39.18 -31.06
C PHE A 130 -20.09 -38.65 -30.97
N LEU A 131 -19.26 -38.90 -32.00
CA LEU A 131 -17.91 -38.33 -32.10
C LEU A 131 -17.94 -36.79 -32.21
N TYR A 132 -18.84 -36.24 -33.04
CA TYR A 132 -19.07 -34.79 -33.11
C TYR A 132 -19.44 -34.20 -31.74
N ARG A 133 -20.37 -34.85 -31.03
CA ARG A 133 -20.85 -34.41 -29.71
C ARG A 133 -19.73 -34.44 -28.68
N GLU A 134 -18.88 -35.47 -28.71
CA GLU A 134 -17.74 -35.60 -27.79
C GLU A 134 -16.67 -34.54 -28.07
N ARG A 135 -16.31 -34.31 -29.34
CA ARG A 135 -15.37 -33.27 -29.77
C ARG A 135 -15.81 -31.89 -29.27
N THR A 136 -17.07 -31.54 -29.50
CA THR A 136 -17.64 -30.26 -29.09
C THR A 136 -17.63 -30.10 -27.56
N ARG A 137 -17.98 -31.16 -26.83
CA ARG A 137 -17.94 -31.16 -25.36
C ARG A 137 -16.52 -31.00 -24.81
N ARG A 138 -15.54 -31.71 -25.38
CA ARG A 138 -14.11 -31.58 -25.01
C ARG A 138 -13.61 -30.16 -25.27
N GLN A 139 -13.93 -29.57 -26.42
CA GLN A 139 -13.56 -28.19 -26.74
C GLN A 139 -14.17 -27.19 -25.74
N MET A 140 -15.44 -27.35 -25.38
CA MET A 140 -16.09 -26.50 -24.36
C MET A 140 -15.37 -26.60 -23.01
N TYR A 141 -15.04 -27.81 -22.54
CA TYR A 141 -14.30 -27.98 -21.28
C TYR A 141 -12.89 -27.37 -21.35
N MET A 142 -12.19 -27.49 -22.48
CA MET A 142 -10.90 -26.84 -22.68
C MET A 142 -10.99 -25.31 -22.60
N PHE A 143 -12.01 -24.69 -23.22
CA PHE A 143 -12.22 -23.24 -23.14
C PHE A 143 -12.54 -22.80 -21.70
N VAL A 144 -13.39 -23.54 -20.98
CA VAL A 144 -13.70 -23.24 -19.57
C VAL A 144 -12.44 -23.36 -18.71
N ALA A 145 -11.62 -24.38 -18.90
CA ALA A 145 -10.36 -24.55 -18.16
C ALA A 145 -9.36 -23.41 -18.41
N ILE A 146 -9.19 -22.98 -19.67
CA ILE A 146 -8.33 -21.84 -20.03
C ILE A 146 -8.86 -20.55 -19.38
N PHE A 147 -10.17 -20.33 -19.39
CA PHE A 147 -10.79 -19.16 -18.76
C PHE A 147 -10.54 -19.12 -17.25
N ILE A 148 -10.68 -20.25 -16.55
CA ILE A 148 -10.37 -20.36 -15.12
C ILE A 148 -8.89 -20.06 -14.85
N LEU A 149 -7.98 -20.59 -15.69
CA LEU A 149 -6.54 -20.35 -15.55
C LEU A 149 -6.18 -18.86 -15.71
N LEU A 150 -6.80 -18.17 -16.67
CA LEU A 150 -6.60 -16.73 -16.87
C LEU A 150 -7.08 -15.90 -15.67
N ILE A 151 -8.23 -16.24 -15.08
CA ILE A 151 -8.73 -15.59 -13.86
C ILE A 151 -7.75 -15.79 -12.71
N ALA A 152 -7.27 -17.02 -12.49
CA ALA A 152 -6.31 -17.32 -11.43
C ALA A 152 -5.00 -16.52 -11.62
N ALA A 153 -4.46 -16.47 -12.84
CA ALA A 153 -3.28 -15.67 -13.14
C ALA A 153 -3.50 -14.16 -12.89
N GLY A 154 -4.65 -13.63 -13.29
CA GLY A 154 -5.05 -12.25 -13.00
C GLY A 154 -5.12 -11.94 -11.50
N ALA A 155 -5.72 -12.85 -10.72
CA ALA A 155 -5.81 -12.72 -9.27
C ALA A 155 -4.43 -12.72 -8.59
N VAL A 156 -3.51 -13.60 -9.03
CA VAL A 156 -2.13 -13.64 -8.52
C VAL A 156 -1.40 -12.33 -8.81
N VAL A 157 -1.52 -11.80 -10.04
CA VAL A 157 -0.91 -10.51 -10.40
C VAL A 157 -1.49 -9.38 -9.56
N TRP A 158 -2.82 -9.33 -9.41
CA TRP A 158 -3.50 -8.33 -8.59
C TRP A 158 -3.07 -8.38 -7.13
N MET A 159 -2.99 -9.58 -6.54
CA MET A 159 -2.54 -9.77 -5.15
C MET A 159 -1.10 -9.30 -4.96
N ARG A 160 -0.19 -9.64 -5.89
CA ARG A 160 1.20 -9.16 -5.85
C ARG A 160 1.31 -7.65 -5.97
N GLN A 161 0.53 -7.04 -6.85
CA GLN A 161 0.49 -5.58 -6.99
C GLN A 161 -0.03 -4.91 -5.72
N ARG A 162 -1.08 -5.46 -5.13
CA ARG A 162 -1.66 -4.97 -3.87
C ARG A 162 -0.65 -5.05 -2.72
N LEU A 163 0.06 -6.17 -2.59
CA LEU A 163 1.09 -6.35 -1.56
C LEU A 163 2.23 -5.34 -1.72
N LYS A 164 2.71 -5.12 -2.95
CA LYS A 164 3.75 -4.11 -3.22
C LYS A 164 3.31 -2.69 -2.89
N LEU A 165 2.03 -2.37 -3.14
CA LEU A 165 1.50 -1.05 -2.77
C LEU A 165 1.37 -0.89 -1.25
N GLN A 166 0.96 -1.96 -0.55
CA GLN A 166 0.89 -1.98 0.90
C GLN A 166 2.27 -1.87 1.54
N SER A 167 3.31 -2.52 0.98
CA SER A 167 4.67 -2.42 1.52
C SER A 167 5.21 -0.99 1.43
N LEU A 168 4.99 -0.29 0.31
CA LEU A 168 5.39 1.11 0.16
C LEU A 168 4.70 2.04 1.17
N ARG A 169 3.41 1.83 1.44
CA ARG A 169 2.68 2.61 2.45
C ARG A 169 3.21 2.35 3.87
N ASN A 170 3.57 1.10 4.18
CA ASN A 170 4.14 0.74 5.47
C ASN A 170 5.56 1.31 5.65
N GLU A 171 6.39 1.32 4.60
CA GLU A 171 7.71 1.95 4.63
C GLU A 171 7.61 3.45 4.96
N ALA A 172 6.66 4.17 4.34
CA ALA A 172 6.42 5.58 4.65
C ALA A 172 5.98 5.80 6.11
N LEU A 173 5.03 5.00 6.60
CA LEU A 173 4.59 5.08 8.00
C LEU A 173 5.72 4.76 8.99
N MET A 174 6.59 3.81 8.68
CA MET A 174 7.75 3.47 9.51
C MET A 174 8.81 4.59 9.49
N ALA A 175 9.00 5.27 8.36
CA ALA A 175 9.86 6.45 8.28
C ALA A 175 9.34 7.59 9.17
N GLU A 176 8.04 7.88 9.15
CA GLU A 176 7.43 8.88 10.03
C GLU A 176 7.54 8.48 11.51
N ALA A 177 7.22 7.22 11.85
CA ALA A 177 7.29 6.72 13.22
C ALA A 177 8.73 6.74 13.78
N SER A 178 9.72 6.37 12.97
CA SER A 178 11.14 6.44 13.37
C SER A 178 11.61 7.90 13.54
N GLY A 179 11.12 8.82 12.69
CA GLY A 179 11.35 10.25 12.85
C GLY A 179 10.85 10.76 14.20
N PHE A 180 9.59 10.48 14.56
CA PHE A 180 9.06 10.85 15.88
C PHE A 180 9.80 10.19 17.03
N LYS A 181 10.15 8.90 16.90
CA LYS A 181 10.92 8.19 17.93
C LYS A 181 12.27 8.88 18.20
N SER A 182 12.99 9.27 17.13
CA SER A 182 14.28 9.97 17.27
C SER A 182 14.13 11.32 17.97
N GLN A 183 13.08 12.09 17.66
CA GLN A 183 12.79 13.36 18.32
C GLN A 183 12.45 13.18 19.80
N ILE A 184 11.65 12.16 20.14
CA ILE A 184 11.31 11.83 21.52
C ILE A 184 12.56 11.41 22.30
N GLU A 185 13.43 10.58 21.71
CA GLU A 185 14.69 10.18 22.33
C GLU A 185 15.62 11.37 22.57
N ALA A 186 15.75 12.28 21.60
CA ALA A 186 16.51 13.52 21.76
C ALA A 186 15.96 14.39 22.90
N SER A 187 14.64 14.66 22.90
CA SER A 187 14.00 15.44 23.96
C SER A 187 14.14 14.80 25.33
N ARG A 188 14.00 13.47 25.43
CA ARG A 188 14.18 12.74 26.68
C ARG A 188 15.62 12.86 27.20
N SER A 189 16.61 12.79 26.30
CA SER A 189 18.02 12.96 26.67
C SER A 189 18.30 14.37 27.21
N ASP A 190 17.70 15.41 26.62
CA ASP A 190 17.81 16.78 27.11
C ASP A 190 17.18 16.97 28.48
N VAL A 191 15.99 16.40 28.70
CA VAL A 191 15.32 16.43 30.01
C VAL A 191 16.17 15.74 31.07
N SER A 192 16.71 14.54 30.79
CA SER A 192 17.58 13.83 31.73
C SER A 192 18.88 14.61 32.01
N ARG A 193 19.45 15.28 31.01
CA ARG A 193 20.62 16.15 31.18
C ARG A 193 20.31 17.34 32.10
N LEU A 194 19.15 17.97 31.92
CA LEU A 194 18.71 19.09 32.75
C LEU A 194 18.41 18.64 34.20
N GLU A 195 17.78 17.47 34.36
CA GLU A 195 17.51 16.85 35.66
C GLU A 195 18.81 16.58 36.43
N MET A 196 19.83 16.00 35.77
CA MET A 196 21.13 15.75 36.37
C MET A 196 21.83 17.04 36.81
N LYS A 197 21.78 18.09 35.98
CA LYS A 197 22.31 19.42 36.34
C LYS A 197 21.56 20.01 37.54
N LEU A 198 20.23 19.90 37.56
CA LEU A 198 19.42 20.39 38.68
C LEU A 198 19.76 19.67 39.99
N HIS A 199 19.90 18.34 39.95
CA HIS A 199 20.35 17.57 41.11
C HIS A 199 21.74 18.01 41.58
N GLY A 200 22.71 18.18 40.67
CA GLY A 200 24.03 18.68 41.04
C GLY A 200 24.01 20.07 41.68
N LEU A 201 23.15 20.98 41.21
CA LEU A 201 23.00 22.31 41.81
C LEU A 201 22.32 22.27 43.18
N LEU A 202 21.30 21.43 43.35
CA LEU A 202 20.63 21.24 44.64
C LEU A 202 21.58 20.63 45.67
N ASP A 203 22.37 19.64 45.27
CA ASP A 203 23.35 18.98 46.14
C ASP A 203 24.41 19.98 46.65
N LYS A 204 24.98 20.78 45.75
CA LYS A 204 25.89 21.89 46.10
C LYS A 204 25.26 22.91 47.04
N ARG A 205 23.97 23.22 46.85
CA ARG A 205 23.26 24.15 47.74
C ARG A 205 23.06 23.55 49.12
N PHE A 206 22.68 22.28 49.21
CA PHE A 206 22.49 21.62 50.50
C PHE A 206 23.82 21.41 51.23
N SER A 207 24.90 21.08 50.53
CA SER A 207 26.24 20.97 51.15
C SER A 207 26.75 22.31 51.70
N LEU A 208 26.42 23.42 51.03
CA LEU A 208 26.74 24.77 51.54
C LEU A 208 25.99 25.06 52.84
N ILE A 209 24.68 24.79 52.86
CA ILE A 209 23.85 24.97 54.06
C ILE A 209 24.40 24.12 55.21
N ASP A 210 24.69 22.85 54.93
CA ASP A 210 25.25 21.92 55.91
C ASP A 210 26.59 22.41 56.47
N SER A 211 27.50 22.86 55.60
CA SER A 211 28.80 23.41 56.03
C SER A 211 28.67 24.67 56.88
N LEU A 212 27.70 25.55 56.60
CA LEU A 212 27.42 26.73 57.41
C LEU A 212 26.83 26.34 58.77
N CYS A 213 25.87 25.40 58.79
CA CYS A 213 25.28 24.88 60.00
C CYS A 213 26.32 24.19 60.89
N GLN A 214 27.22 23.41 60.31
CA GLN A 214 28.30 22.76 61.04
C GLN A 214 29.29 23.77 61.63
N THR A 215 29.70 24.77 60.84
CA THR A 215 30.57 25.85 61.34
C THR A 215 29.90 26.62 62.50
N TYR A 216 28.60 26.86 62.41
CA TYR A 216 27.83 27.48 63.48
C TYR A 216 27.78 26.59 64.73
N TYR A 217 27.43 25.31 64.56
CA TYR A 217 27.30 24.35 65.66
C TYR A 217 28.62 24.14 66.42
N GLU A 218 29.73 23.98 65.71
CA GLU A 218 31.06 23.75 66.30
C GLU A 218 31.60 24.99 67.05
N SER A 219 31.22 26.18 66.62
CA SER A 219 31.71 27.43 67.21
C SER A 219 30.74 28.03 68.25
N GLN A 220 29.56 27.43 68.42
CA GLN A 220 28.50 27.92 69.29
C GLN A 220 28.95 28.02 70.75
N GLY A 221 28.72 29.17 71.39
CA GLY A 221 29.08 29.41 72.78
C GLY A 221 30.56 29.73 73.01
N THR A 222 31.37 29.86 71.94
CA THR A 222 32.77 30.27 72.02
C THR A 222 32.93 31.77 71.76
N LYS A 223 33.99 32.39 72.31
CA LYS A 223 34.33 33.80 72.00
C LYS A 223 34.66 34.03 70.52
N SER A 224 34.94 32.96 69.78
CA SER A 224 35.28 32.96 68.35
C SER A 224 34.09 32.71 67.41
N GLU A 225 32.90 32.41 67.93
CA GLU A 225 31.68 32.10 67.14
C GLU A 225 31.45 33.09 66.00
N ARG A 226 31.35 34.38 66.34
CA ARG A 226 31.14 35.46 65.37
C ARG A 226 32.25 35.53 64.32
N LYS A 227 33.50 35.30 64.73
CA LYS A 227 34.65 35.35 63.82
C LYS A 227 34.63 34.16 62.85
N ALA A 228 34.38 32.95 63.34
CA ALA A 228 34.31 31.74 62.53
C ALA A 228 33.21 31.82 61.46
N ILE A 229 32.01 32.30 61.84
CA ILE A 229 30.90 32.49 60.91
C ILE A 229 31.25 33.55 59.85
N VAL A 230 31.80 34.70 60.26
CA VAL A 230 32.16 35.78 59.33
C VAL A 230 33.25 35.35 58.36
N ASP A 231 34.28 34.65 58.84
CA ASP A 231 35.38 34.17 58.01
C ASP A 231 34.89 33.10 57.02
N LYS A 232 33.99 32.19 57.45
CA LYS A 232 33.36 31.21 56.56
C LYS A 232 32.48 31.86 55.49
N VAL A 233 31.66 32.84 55.86
CA VAL A 233 30.83 33.60 54.89
C VAL A 233 31.70 34.35 53.88
N LYS A 234 32.77 35.01 54.34
CA LYS A 234 33.73 35.68 53.44
C LYS A 234 34.39 34.70 52.48
N SER A 235 34.81 33.53 52.97
CA SER A 235 35.36 32.46 52.13
C SER A 235 34.38 31.98 51.06
N GLN A 236 33.08 31.87 51.38
CA GLN A 236 32.06 31.51 50.39
C GLN A 236 31.80 32.62 49.38
N ILE A 237 31.86 33.89 49.78
CA ILE A 237 31.75 35.03 48.86
C ILE A 237 32.93 35.06 47.87
N GLU A 238 34.15 34.82 48.34
CA GLU A 238 35.33 34.74 47.46
C GLU A 238 35.27 33.53 46.53
N SER A 239 34.91 32.34 47.03
CA SER A 239 34.74 31.15 46.18
C SER A 239 33.64 31.33 45.12
N ALA A 240 32.56 32.04 45.45
CA ALA A 240 31.52 32.38 44.48
C ALA A 240 32.03 33.32 43.37
N ARG A 241 33.02 34.16 43.66
CA ARG A 241 33.65 35.10 42.71
C ARG A 241 34.64 34.39 41.78
N THR A 242 35.37 33.39 42.26
CA THR A 242 36.42 32.70 41.50
C THR A 242 35.96 31.35 40.96
N ASP A 243 35.62 30.43 41.86
CA ASP A 243 35.47 29.00 41.54
C ASP A 243 34.10 28.73 40.92
N SER A 244 33.06 29.40 41.41
CA SER A 244 31.69 29.26 40.91
C SER A 244 31.38 30.13 39.69
N PHE A 245 32.26 31.06 39.32
CA PHE A 245 32.00 32.00 38.22
C PHE A 245 31.76 31.29 36.86
N PRO A 246 32.58 30.31 36.44
CA PRO A 246 32.34 29.57 35.19
C PRO A 246 31.02 28.81 35.20
N GLU A 247 30.61 28.29 36.36
CA GLU A 247 29.34 27.58 36.51
C GLU A 247 28.14 28.53 36.37
N MET A 248 28.25 29.75 36.89
CA MET A 248 27.22 30.78 36.73
C MET A 248 27.10 31.23 35.26
N GLU A 249 28.22 31.43 34.57
CA GLU A 249 28.24 31.72 33.14
C GLU A 249 27.56 30.60 32.34
N GLN A 250 27.94 29.35 32.60
CA GLN A 250 27.39 28.18 31.93
C GLN A 250 25.88 28.02 32.19
N ALA A 251 25.44 28.18 33.45
CA ALA A 251 24.03 28.08 33.80
C ALA A 251 23.18 29.16 33.10
N VAL A 252 23.69 30.39 32.96
CA VAL A 252 22.99 31.44 32.22
C VAL A 252 22.88 31.08 30.74
N ASN A 253 23.96 30.59 30.12
CA ASN A 253 23.94 30.18 28.71
C ASN A 253 23.00 29.01 28.46
N ASP A 254 23.02 27.99 29.31
CA ASP A 254 22.12 26.84 29.24
C ASP A 254 20.64 27.27 29.35
N CYS A 255 20.34 28.24 30.22
CA CYS A 255 18.95 28.67 30.47
C CYS A 255 18.44 29.76 29.53
N ARG A 256 19.34 30.49 28.86
CA ARG A 256 18.99 31.68 28.06
C ARG A 256 19.59 31.60 26.66
N ASP A 257 19.53 30.43 26.03
CA ASP A 257 19.92 30.23 24.64
C ASP A 257 21.28 30.86 24.28
N ASN A 258 22.30 30.53 25.08
CA ASN A 258 23.69 30.97 24.91
C ASN A 258 23.88 32.50 24.81
N ILE A 259 23.03 33.28 25.49
CA ILE A 259 23.04 34.74 25.41
C ILE A 259 24.41 35.38 25.73
N LEU A 260 25.19 34.84 26.66
CA LEU A 260 26.50 35.40 27.02
C LEU A 260 27.55 35.08 25.95
N GLU A 261 27.47 33.93 25.29
CA GLU A 261 28.33 33.59 24.14
C GLU A 261 28.00 34.48 22.94
N LYS A 262 26.71 34.67 22.64
CA LYS A 262 26.24 35.56 21.58
C LYS A 262 26.68 37.01 21.84
N ILE A 263 26.69 37.46 23.10
CA ILE A 263 27.24 38.77 23.49
C ILE A 263 28.76 38.83 23.30
N LYS A 264 29.52 37.78 23.66
CA LYS A 264 30.98 37.72 23.41
C LYS A 264 31.31 37.86 21.91
N VAL A 265 30.50 37.24 21.04
CA VAL A 265 30.66 37.36 19.58
C VAL A 265 30.30 38.76 19.09
N SER A 266 29.20 39.34 19.59
CA SER A 266 28.70 40.64 19.14
C SER A 266 29.50 41.83 19.71
N TYR A 267 30.14 41.65 20.87
CA TYR A 267 30.99 42.66 21.50
C TYR A 267 32.30 42.05 22.04
N PRO A 268 33.26 41.70 21.16
CA PRO A 268 34.50 41.02 21.53
C PRO A 268 35.41 41.84 22.44
N GLY A 269 35.30 43.17 22.39
CA GLY A 269 36.11 44.12 23.17
C GLY A 269 35.61 44.36 24.60
N ILE A 270 34.67 43.55 25.11
CA ILE A 270 34.17 43.71 26.48
C ILE A 270 35.29 43.54 27.51
N ARG A 271 35.42 44.51 28.41
CA ARG A 271 36.37 44.43 29.52
C ARG A 271 36.00 43.25 30.43
N HIS A 272 36.99 42.52 30.92
CA HIS A 272 36.76 41.36 31.80
C HIS A 272 35.88 41.71 33.02
N GLU A 273 36.14 42.84 33.68
CA GLU A 273 35.34 43.28 34.83
C GLU A 273 33.88 43.61 34.47
N ASP A 274 33.63 44.11 33.26
CA ASP A 274 32.28 44.41 32.77
C ASP A 274 31.58 43.13 32.32
N TYR A 275 32.34 42.14 31.83
CA TYR A 275 31.84 40.80 31.56
C TYR A 275 31.47 40.06 32.85
N MET A 276 32.29 40.16 33.91
CA MET A 276 31.94 39.59 35.21
C MET A 276 30.64 40.19 35.76
N LEU A 277 30.51 41.52 35.67
CA LEU A 277 29.27 42.21 36.03
C LEU A 277 28.07 41.72 35.20
N LEU A 278 28.26 41.50 33.89
CA LEU A 278 27.22 40.97 33.01
C LEU A 278 26.74 39.59 33.47
N VAL A 279 27.66 38.66 33.75
CA VAL A 279 27.34 37.31 34.21
C VAL A 279 26.52 37.38 35.50
N PHE A 280 26.97 38.16 36.50
CA PHE A 280 26.26 38.29 37.77
C PHE A 280 24.85 38.90 37.63
N VAL A 281 24.68 39.90 36.76
CA VAL A 281 23.36 40.48 36.47
C VAL A 281 22.48 39.44 35.76
N ALA A 282 23.02 38.71 34.79
CA ALA A 282 22.28 37.69 34.04
C ALA A 282 21.90 36.47 34.91
N SER A 283 22.68 36.17 35.95
CA SER A 283 22.33 35.20 36.99
C SER A 283 21.23 35.68 37.95
N GLY A 284 20.76 36.94 37.82
CA GLY A 284 19.68 37.48 38.65
C GLY A 284 20.12 37.89 40.05
N LEU A 285 21.42 38.09 40.28
CA LEU A 285 21.92 38.52 41.59
C LEU A 285 21.46 39.94 41.93
N SER A 286 21.16 40.18 43.21
CA SER A 286 20.81 41.51 43.68
C SER A 286 22.00 42.48 43.59
N THR A 287 21.73 43.78 43.41
CA THR A 287 22.79 44.81 43.38
C THR A 287 23.69 44.74 44.62
N ARG A 288 23.13 44.45 45.80
CA ARG A 288 23.90 44.31 47.06
C ARG A 288 24.86 43.12 47.01
N THR A 289 24.40 41.99 46.48
CA THR A 289 25.23 40.79 46.29
C THR A 289 26.37 41.10 45.32
N ILE A 290 26.08 41.78 44.23
CA ILE A 290 27.09 42.19 43.23
C ILE A 290 28.12 43.15 43.86
N CYS A 291 27.70 44.09 44.71
CA CYS A 291 28.61 44.96 45.45
C CYS A 291 29.59 44.17 46.31
N LEU A 292 29.10 43.14 47.02
CA LEU A 292 29.93 42.28 47.86
C LEU A 292 30.90 41.43 47.02
N LEU A 293 30.46 40.87 45.89
CA LEU A 293 31.29 40.06 45.01
C LEU A 293 32.38 40.86 44.29
N LEU A 294 32.09 42.12 43.94
CA LEU A 294 33.06 42.98 43.24
C LEU A 294 33.87 43.87 44.18
N GLY A 295 33.50 43.98 45.46
CA GLY A 295 34.16 44.87 46.42
C GLY A 295 33.94 46.36 46.13
N GLU A 296 32.87 46.70 45.42
CA GLU A 296 32.56 48.07 44.98
C GLU A 296 31.31 48.61 45.69
N SER A 297 31.17 49.94 45.73
CA SER A 297 29.99 50.58 46.30
C SER A 297 28.77 50.48 45.36
N ALA A 298 27.57 50.56 45.92
CA ALA A 298 26.33 50.48 45.14
C ALA A 298 26.24 51.56 44.05
N ASP A 299 26.70 52.79 44.33
CA ASP A 299 26.72 53.88 43.35
C ASP A 299 27.60 53.54 42.13
N VAL A 300 28.76 52.92 42.36
CA VAL A 300 29.65 52.46 41.28
C VAL A 300 28.96 51.36 40.47
N ILE A 301 28.36 50.36 41.12
CA ILE A 301 27.68 49.25 40.44
C ILE A 301 26.49 49.74 39.60
N TYR A 302 25.68 50.66 40.11
CA TYR A 302 24.57 51.24 39.33
C TYR A 302 25.07 51.96 38.08
N LYS A 303 26.12 52.77 38.20
CA LYS A 303 26.74 53.47 37.06
C LYS A 303 27.32 52.48 36.05
N ARG A 304 28.00 51.43 36.50
CA ARG A 304 28.56 50.37 35.64
C ARG A 304 27.47 49.57 34.94
N LYS A 305 26.40 49.16 35.65
CA LYS A 305 25.24 48.45 35.07
C LYS A 305 24.56 49.31 33.99
N SER A 306 24.36 50.60 34.25
CA SER A 306 23.77 51.53 33.28
C SER A 306 24.63 51.69 32.02
N ARG A 307 25.95 51.91 32.19
CA ARG A 307 26.90 52.00 31.05
C ARG A 307 26.93 50.72 30.23
N LEU A 308 26.95 49.57 30.90
CA LEU A 308 26.95 48.25 30.26
C LEU A 308 25.66 48.03 29.46
N LYS A 309 24.50 48.39 30.03
CA LYS A 309 23.21 48.34 29.31
C LYS A 309 23.23 49.19 28.04
N SER A 310 23.72 50.44 28.11
CA SER A 310 23.81 51.33 26.94
C SER A 310 24.70 50.76 25.85
N ARG A 311 25.89 50.26 26.23
CA ARG A 311 26.85 49.67 25.28
C ARG A 311 26.28 48.43 24.60
N LEU A 312 25.66 47.53 25.35
CA LEU A 312 25.03 46.33 24.80
C LEU A 312 23.81 46.67 23.93
N LYS A 313 23.13 47.78 24.22
CA LYS A 313 22.05 48.29 23.36
C LYS A 313 22.57 48.70 21.99
N GLU A 314 23.67 49.44 21.96
CA GLU A 314 24.29 49.90 20.72
C GLU A 314 24.96 48.77 19.93
N SER A 315 25.58 47.79 20.61
CA SER A 315 26.44 46.78 19.96
C SER A 315 25.80 45.41 19.77
N ALA A 316 24.77 45.04 20.55
CA ALA A 316 24.25 43.65 20.59
C ALA A 316 22.73 43.53 20.44
N GLU A 317 21.94 44.59 20.62
CA GLU A 317 20.46 44.55 20.54
C GLU A 317 19.96 44.15 19.14
N ALA A 318 20.63 44.62 18.08
CA ALA A 318 20.25 44.29 16.70
C ALA A 318 20.45 42.80 16.33
N LEU A 319 21.38 42.13 17.00
CA LEU A 319 21.69 40.70 16.78
C LEU A 319 20.98 39.78 17.77
N ASN A 320 20.65 40.30 18.97
CA ASN A 320 20.06 39.53 20.06
C ASN A 320 19.04 40.41 20.83
N PRO A 321 17.75 40.38 20.46
CA PRO A 321 16.74 41.24 21.08
C PRO A 321 16.55 40.96 22.59
N ASP A 322 16.84 39.74 23.04
CA ASP A 322 16.67 39.32 24.44
C ASP A 322 17.77 39.85 25.38
N VAL A 323 18.82 40.50 24.86
CA VAL A 323 19.92 41.06 25.69
C VAL A 323 19.40 42.10 26.68
N MET A 324 18.37 42.87 26.31
CA MET A 324 17.78 43.84 27.22
C MET A 324 16.99 43.19 28.37
N ALA A 325 16.51 41.95 28.22
CA ALA A 325 15.82 41.21 29.27
C ALA A 325 16.75 40.81 30.43
N ILE A 326 18.07 40.96 30.26
CA ILE A 326 19.06 40.79 31.34
C ILE A 326 18.95 41.91 32.40
N PHE A 327 18.55 43.13 32.02
CA PHE A 327 18.77 44.35 32.82
C PHE A 327 17.54 45.02 33.43
#